data_AF-A0A379SIY7-F1
#
_entry.id   AF-A0A379SIY7-F1
#
_cell.length_a   1.000
_cell.length_b   1.000
_cell.length_c   1.000
_cell.angle_alpha   90.00
_cell.angle_beta   90.00
_cell.angle_gamma   90.00
#
_symmetry.space_group_name_H-M   'P 1'
#
loop_
_entity.id
_entity.type
_entity.pdbx_description
1 polymer ?
#
loop_
_entity_poly.entity_id
_entity_poly.type
_entity_poly.pdbx_seq_one_letter_code
_entity_poly.pdbx_strand_id
1 'polypeptide(L)'
;MILVFPVFTYDEGILQLYGNPPVWPTPTRGVSEIRLALRYRSNDSLLRHFKDTSTLYLEIVDYPGEWLLDLPMLAQDYLSWSRQMNGLLQGPRAEWSAKWRQLCEGLDPLAPADEKRLAEIAAAWTDYLHQCKSQGLHFIQPGRFVLPGDMAGAPALQFFPWPDVDAYGESALARADKQTNAGMLRERFNYYCEKWSKGSTKIIFYALIARLCWWTACNRSIADRKHLMICVLP
;
A
#
# COMPACT_ATOMS: atom_id res chain seq x y z
N MET A 1 20.45 -6.15 -8.54
CA MET A 1 19.41 -5.32 -9.18
C MET A 1 19.20 -4.09 -8.31
N ILE A 2 19.72 -2.94 -8.73
CA ILE A 2 19.52 -1.67 -8.00
C ILE A 2 18.10 -1.21 -8.35
N LEU A 3 17.15 -1.34 -7.42
CA LEU A 3 15.86 -0.66 -7.54
C LEU A 3 16.14 0.83 -7.38
N VAL A 4 15.82 1.60 -8.41
CA VAL A 4 15.88 3.08 -8.41
C VAL A 4 14.53 3.55 -7.89
N PHE A 5 14.47 4.02 -6.64
CA PHE A 5 13.32 4.77 -6.16
C PHE A 5 13.41 6.22 -6.66
N PRO A 6 12.27 6.91 -6.91
CA PRO A 6 12.26 8.35 -7.09
C PRO A 6 12.97 9.07 -5.94
N VAL A 7 13.68 10.15 -6.23
CA VAL A 7 14.34 10.97 -5.21
C VAL A 7 13.29 11.76 -4.44
N PHE A 8 13.41 11.82 -3.11
CA PHE A 8 12.57 12.65 -2.26
C PHE A 8 12.77 14.13 -2.62
N THR A 9 11.68 14.86 -2.88
CA THR A 9 11.70 16.21 -3.43
C THR A 9 11.93 17.29 -2.36
N TYR A 10 13.03 17.17 -1.62
CA TYR A 10 13.40 18.10 -0.55
C TYR A 10 13.46 19.55 -1.03
N ASP A 11 14.14 19.81 -2.16
CA ASP A 11 14.32 21.17 -2.67
C ASP A 11 12.99 21.83 -3.06
N GLU A 12 12.09 21.08 -3.70
CA GLU A 12 10.74 21.56 -4.03
C GLU A 12 9.92 21.84 -2.77
N GLY A 13 9.96 20.94 -1.78
CA GLY A 13 9.26 21.13 -0.51
C GLY A 13 9.75 22.36 0.26
N ILE A 14 11.06 22.61 0.26
CA ILE A 14 11.65 23.82 0.84
C ILE A 14 11.19 25.07 0.07
N LEU A 15 11.20 25.05 -1.26
CA LEU A 15 10.70 26.17 -2.07
C LEU A 15 9.23 26.49 -1.81
N GLN A 16 8.38 25.48 -1.58
CA GLN A 16 6.98 25.65 -1.23
C GLN A 16 6.80 26.32 0.14
N LEU A 17 7.59 25.91 1.14
CA LEU A 17 7.56 26.46 2.49
C LEU A 17 8.06 27.91 2.56
N TYR A 18 9.06 28.27 1.75
CA TYR A 18 9.58 29.64 1.64
C TYR A 18 8.91 30.48 0.54
N GLY A 19 7.88 29.94 -0.12
CA GLY A 19 7.13 30.63 -1.16
C GLY A 19 6.33 31.83 -0.64
N ASN A 20 5.78 32.63 -1.56
CA ASN A 20 4.87 33.72 -1.22
C ASN A 20 3.56 33.63 -2.06
N PRO A 21 2.42 33.24 -1.46
CA PRO A 21 2.28 32.83 -0.06
C PRO A 21 2.98 31.48 0.22
N PRO A 22 3.42 31.22 1.47
CA PRO A 22 3.98 29.92 1.83
C PRO A 22 2.89 28.85 1.82
N VAL A 23 3.23 27.66 1.35
CA VAL A 23 2.31 26.52 1.29
C VAL A 23 2.98 25.25 1.82
N TRP A 24 2.18 24.36 2.40
CA TRP A 24 2.67 23.05 2.82
C TRP A 24 3.17 22.23 1.61
N PRO A 25 4.22 21.42 1.76
CA PRO A 25 4.72 20.59 0.67
C PRO A 25 3.67 19.64 0.11
N THR A 26 3.79 19.32 -1.18
CA THR A 26 2.89 18.37 -1.84
C THR A 26 2.93 17.00 -1.12
N PRO A 27 1.78 16.45 -0.70
CA PRO A 27 1.75 15.13 -0.05
C PRO A 27 2.30 14.01 -0.94
N THR A 28 2.92 13.03 -0.29
CA THR A 28 3.54 11.86 -0.92
C THR A 28 2.53 11.05 -1.75
N ARG A 29 2.86 10.78 -3.02
CA ARG A 29 1.99 10.03 -3.96
C ARG A 29 2.50 8.63 -4.30
N GLY A 30 3.70 8.28 -3.82
CA GLY A 30 4.38 7.02 -4.09
C GLY A 30 5.65 6.91 -3.25
N VAL A 31 6.46 5.88 -3.49
CA VAL A 31 7.71 5.71 -2.74
C VAL A 31 8.75 6.73 -3.21
N SER A 32 9.47 7.33 -2.28
CA SER A 32 10.65 8.15 -2.57
C SER A 32 11.76 7.93 -1.55
N GLU A 33 13.00 8.27 -1.91
CA GLU A 33 14.17 8.06 -1.06
C GLU A 33 15.07 9.30 -1.02
N ILE A 34 15.67 9.59 0.14
CA ILE A 34 16.84 10.47 0.28
C ILE A 34 17.92 9.77 1.08
N ARG A 35 19.18 10.01 0.69
CA ARG A 35 20.36 9.51 1.40
C ARG A 35 21.17 10.67 1.96
N LEU A 36 21.44 10.62 3.26
CA LEU A 36 22.26 11.60 3.98
C LEU A 36 23.61 10.97 4.35
N ALA A 37 24.70 11.66 4.06
CA ALA A 37 26.04 11.29 4.53
C ALA A 37 26.37 12.08 5.80
N LEU A 38 26.18 11.44 6.96
CA LEU A 38 26.40 12.04 8.27
C LEU A 38 27.83 11.78 8.72
N ARG A 39 28.67 12.81 8.68
CA ARG A 39 30.05 12.74 9.21
C ARG A 39 30.05 13.01 10.70
N TYR A 40 30.62 12.10 11.49
CA TYR A 40 30.68 12.20 12.95
C TYR A 40 32.03 11.72 13.50
N ARG A 41 32.33 12.07 14.75
CA ARG A 41 33.46 11.51 15.51
C ARG A 41 32.92 10.43 16.44
N SER A 42 33.43 9.21 16.34
CA SER A 42 33.02 8.14 17.26
C SER A 42 33.67 8.35 18.63
N ASN A 43 32.90 8.11 19.70
CA ASN A 43 33.41 8.18 21.08
C ASN A 43 34.21 6.92 21.47
N ASP A 44 34.28 5.91 20.60
CA ASP A 44 34.97 4.66 20.90
C ASP A 44 36.48 4.83 21.03
N SER A 45 36.97 4.52 22.23
CA SER A 45 38.28 4.93 22.74
C SER A 45 39.47 4.34 21.96
N LEU A 46 39.29 3.14 21.40
CA LEU A 46 40.38 2.37 20.80
C LEU A 46 40.68 2.75 19.34
N LEU A 47 39.72 3.38 18.64
CA LEU A 47 39.85 3.76 17.22
C LEU A 47 40.13 5.26 16.99
N ARG A 48 40.10 6.07 18.05
CA ARG A 48 40.35 7.53 17.98
C ARG A 48 41.70 7.90 17.36
N HIS A 49 42.71 7.03 17.46
CA HIS A 49 44.07 7.32 16.99
C HIS A 49 44.32 6.94 15.52
N PHE A 50 43.34 6.32 14.84
CA PHE A 50 43.51 5.86 13.45
C PHE A 50 42.46 6.43 12.48
N LYS A 51 41.37 7.03 12.97
CA LYS A 51 40.30 7.59 12.11
C LYS A 51 39.59 8.77 12.77
N ASP A 52 39.93 9.99 12.34
CA ASP A 52 39.39 11.24 12.92
C ASP A 52 37.90 11.46 12.68
N THR A 53 37.33 10.89 11.61
CA THR A 53 35.90 11.01 11.29
C THR A 53 35.37 9.72 10.67
N SER A 54 34.18 9.32 11.10
CA SER A 54 33.37 8.25 10.50
C SER A 54 32.20 8.85 9.71
N THR A 55 31.70 8.13 8.72
CA THR A 55 30.52 8.53 7.95
C THR A 55 29.44 7.46 8.11
N LEU A 56 28.27 7.88 8.57
CA LEU A 56 27.04 7.10 8.57
C LEU A 56 26.23 7.50 7.34
N TYR A 57 25.91 6.54 6.48
CA TYR A 57 24.95 6.76 5.40
C TYR A 57 23.55 6.41 5.91
N LEU A 58 22.72 7.44 6.09
CA LEU A 58 21.34 7.34 6.50
C LEU A 58 20.44 7.36 5.27
N GLU A 59 19.71 6.29 5.04
CA GLU A 59 18.68 6.20 3.99
C GLU A 59 17.32 6.43 4.63
N ILE A 60 16.58 7.43 4.13
CA ILE A 60 15.21 7.72 4.54
C ILE A 60 14.31 7.39 3.35
N VAL A 61 13.36 6.48 3.57
CA VAL A 61 12.39 6.06 2.57
C VAL A 61 11.02 6.53 3.02
N ASP A 62 10.37 7.33 2.18
CA ASP A 62 9.01 7.82 2.36
C ASP A 62 8.06 7.01 1.46
N TYR A 63 6.92 6.59 2.00
CA TYR A 63 5.94 5.79 1.28
C TYR A 63 4.52 6.02 1.84
N PRO A 64 3.46 5.86 1.02
CA PRO A 64 2.09 6.00 1.49
C PRO A 64 1.72 4.92 2.51
N GLY A 65 1.32 5.32 3.73
CA GLY A 65 0.93 4.40 4.79
C GLY A 65 -0.24 3.49 4.41
N GLU A 66 -1.13 3.94 3.52
CA GLU A 66 -2.26 3.19 3.00
C GLU A 66 -1.85 1.91 2.26
N TRP A 67 -0.61 1.83 1.77
CA TRP A 67 -0.14 0.61 1.11
C TRP A 67 0.06 -0.55 2.10
N LEU A 68 0.27 -0.27 3.39
CA LEU A 68 0.31 -1.28 4.43
C LEU A 68 -1.08 -1.84 4.75
N LEU A 69 -2.16 -1.16 4.35
CA LEU A 69 -3.52 -1.65 4.57
C LEU A 69 -3.77 -2.96 3.85
N ASP A 70 -3.02 -3.26 2.79
CA ASP A 70 -3.19 -4.46 1.97
C ASP A 70 -2.39 -5.66 2.48
N LEU A 71 -1.54 -5.47 3.50
CA LEU A 71 -0.80 -6.57 4.13
C LEU A 71 -1.67 -7.79 4.50
N PRO A 72 -2.86 -7.62 5.12
CA PRO A 72 -3.73 -8.74 5.46
C PRO A 72 -4.23 -9.51 4.24
N MET A 73 -4.36 -8.87 3.07
CA MET A 73 -4.83 -9.53 1.85
C MET A 73 -3.88 -10.64 1.40
N LEU A 74 -2.58 -10.56 1.72
CA LEU A 74 -1.60 -11.59 1.39
C LEU A 74 -1.84 -12.93 2.10
N ALA A 75 -2.56 -12.91 3.21
CA ALA A 75 -2.87 -14.09 4.00
C ALA A 75 -4.27 -14.64 3.72
N GLN A 76 -4.97 -14.11 2.70
CA GLN A 76 -6.36 -14.43 2.40
C GLN A 76 -6.50 -14.89 0.96
N ASP A 77 -7.43 -15.81 0.73
CA ASP A 77 -7.98 -16.01 -0.60
C ASP A 77 -9.04 -14.94 -0.92
N TYR A 78 -9.39 -14.85 -2.20
CA TYR A 78 -10.33 -13.86 -2.72
C TYR A 78 -11.71 -13.91 -2.03
N LEU A 79 -12.21 -15.10 -1.68
CA LEU A 79 -13.55 -15.25 -1.10
C LEU A 79 -13.57 -14.87 0.38
N SER A 80 -12.52 -15.23 1.12
CA SER A 80 -12.31 -14.80 2.50
C SER A 80 -12.21 -13.28 2.60
N TRP A 81 -11.42 -12.66 1.72
CA TRP A 81 -11.34 -11.21 1.59
C TRP A 81 -12.69 -10.59 1.24
N SER A 82 -13.42 -11.19 0.30
CA SER A 82 -14.76 -10.71 -0.10
C SER A 82 -15.73 -10.69 1.08
N ARG A 83 -15.79 -11.77 1.87
CA ARG A 83 -16.63 -11.83 3.08
C ARG A 83 -16.25 -10.75 4.09
N GLN A 84 -14.95 -10.57 4.35
CA GLN A 84 -14.47 -9.53 5.26
C GLN A 84 -14.94 -8.15 4.80
N MET A 85 -14.75 -7.82 3.53
CA MET A 85 -15.13 -6.51 3.00
C MET A 85 -16.64 -6.28 3.01
N ASN A 86 -17.44 -7.31 2.69
CA ASN A 86 -18.90 -7.23 2.79
C ASN A 86 -19.37 -7.05 4.23
N GLY A 87 -18.71 -7.70 5.20
CA GLY A 87 -19.01 -7.55 6.63
C GLY A 87 -18.86 -6.11 7.15
N LEU A 88 -18.07 -5.28 6.47
CA LEU A 88 -17.90 -3.86 6.80
C LEU A 88 -19.01 -2.96 6.26
N LEU A 89 -19.85 -3.43 5.34
CA LEU A 89 -20.84 -2.61 4.61
C LEU A 89 -22.09 -2.33 5.45
N GLN A 90 -21.90 -1.82 6.66
CA GLN A 90 -22.94 -1.46 7.61
C GLN A 90 -22.87 0.03 7.99
N GLY A 91 -23.98 0.55 8.54
CA GLY A 91 -24.08 1.98 8.87
C GLY A 91 -23.82 2.88 7.64
N PRO A 92 -23.04 3.97 7.77
CA PRO A 92 -22.75 4.86 6.64
C PRO A 92 -22.09 4.18 5.43
N ARG A 93 -21.29 3.12 5.65
CA ARG A 93 -20.67 2.35 4.56
C ARG A 93 -21.71 1.63 3.71
N ALA A 94 -22.87 1.29 4.26
CA ALA A 94 -23.96 0.73 3.46
C ALA A 94 -24.47 1.78 2.46
N GLU A 95 -24.64 3.03 2.86
CA GLU A 95 -25.12 4.08 1.96
C GLU A 95 -24.09 4.37 0.85
N TRP A 96 -22.82 4.51 1.21
CA TRP A 96 -21.76 4.85 0.24
C TRP A 96 -21.47 3.72 -0.77
N SER A 97 -21.71 2.46 -0.39
CA SER A 97 -21.54 1.30 -1.27
C SER A 97 -22.78 0.98 -2.12
N ALA A 98 -23.87 1.75 -2.01
CA ALA A 98 -25.14 1.46 -2.68
C ALA A 98 -25.01 1.30 -4.21
N LYS A 99 -24.28 2.22 -4.87
CA LYS A 99 -24.03 2.15 -6.32
C LYS A 99 -23.30 0.87 -6.71
N TRP A 100 -22.28 0.48 -5.95
CA TRP A 100 -21.54 -0.76 -6.19
C TRP A 100 -22.44 -1.99 -6.04
N ARG A 101 -23.25 -2.06 -4.97
CA ARG A 101 -24.20 -3.17 -4.77
C ARG A 101 -25.23 -3.27 -5.89
N GLN A 102 -25.77 -2.14 -6.34
CA GLN A 102 -26.73 -2.11 -7.43
C GLN A 102 -26.13 -2.63 -8.75
N LEU A 103 -24.89 -2.25 -9.08
CA LEU A 103 -24.24 -2.72 -10.31
C LEU A 103 -23.90 -4.23 -10.27
N CYS A 104 -23.69 -4.76 -9.07
CA CYS A 104 -23.50 -6.19 -8.82
C CYS A 104 -24.78 -7.02 -9.05
N GLU A 105 -25.97 -6.43 -9.03
CA GLU A 105 -27.24 -7.15 -9.22
C GLU A 105 -27.28 -7.83 -10.60
N GLY A 106 -27.65 -9.11 -10.62
CA GLY A 106 -27.73 -9.89 -11.87
C GLY A 106 -26.37 -10.16 -12.53
N LEU A 107 -25.25 -10.01 -11.81
CA LEU A 107 -23.95 -10.50 -12.26
C LEU A 107 -23.85 -12.01 -11.97
N ASP A 108 -23.96 -12.84 -12.99
CA ASP A 108 -23.76 -14.28 -12.86
C ASP A 108 -22.25 -14.59 -12.68
N PRO A 109 -21.83 -15.19 -11.55
CA PRO A 109 -20.42 -15.53 -11.31
C PRO A 109 -19.84 -16.50 -12.33
N LEU A 110 -20.65 -17.42 -12.87
CA LEU A 110 -20.20 -18.52 -13.72
C LEU A 110 -20.39 -18.26 -15.22
N ALA A 111 -21.05 -17.15 -15.58
CA ALA A 111 -21.10 -16.68 -16.95
C ALA A 111 -19.71 -16.23 -17.45
N PRO A 112 -19.47 -16.25 -18.79
CA PRO A 112 -18.25 -15.70 -19.38
C PRO A 112 -17.98 -14.27 -18.89
N ALA A 113 -16.71 -13.96 -18.66
CA ALA A 113 -16.29 -12.70 -18.08
C ALA A 113 -16.64 -11.52 -19.01
N ASP A 114 -17.40 -10.56 -18.46
CA ASP A 114 -17.69 -9.29 -19.13
C ASP A 114 -16.73 -8.22 -18.59
N GLU A 115 -15.59 -8.05 -19.26
CA GLU A 115 -14.54 -7.11 -18.83
C GLU A 115 -15.05 -5.68 -18.66
N LYS A 116 -15.98 -5.24 -19.52
CA LYS A 116 -16.53 -3.88 -19.47
C LYS A 116 -17.40 -3.71 -18.23
N ARG A 117 -18.29 -4.68 -17.96
CA ARG A 117 -19.14 -4.67 -16.77
C ARG A 117 -18.32 -4.78 -15.49
N LEU A 118 -17.31 -5.65 -15.46
CA LEU A 118 -16.41 -5.78 -14.31
C LEU A 118 -15.61 -4.50 -14.05
N ALA A 119 -15.16 -3.80 -15.09
CA ALA A 119 -14.47 -2.51 -14.95
C ALA A 119 -15.39 -1.42 -14.39
N GLU A 120 -16.66 -1.35 -14.83
CA GLU A 120 -17.65 -0.42 -14.29
C GLU A 120 -17.93 -0.66 -12.80
N ILE A 121 -18.11 -1.92 -12.40
CA ILE A 121 -18.33 -2.28 -11.00
C ILE A 121 -17.08 -1.98 -10.15
N ALA A 122 -15.88 -2.29 -10.66
CA ALA A 122 -14.63 -1.98 -9.96
C ALA A 122 -14.43 -0.47 -9.77
N ALA A 123 -14.84 0.36 -10.74
CA ALA A 123 -14.85 1.81 -10.58
C ALA A 123 -15.79 2.26 -9.45
N ALA A 124 -17.00 1.70 -9.37
CA ALA A 124 -17.93 2.00 -8.28
C ALA A 124 -17.41 1.55 -6.90
N TRP A 125 -16.68 0.43 -6.82
CA TRP A 125 -15.98 0.03 -5.59
C TRP A 125 -14.88 1.03 -5.22
N THR A 126 -14.11 1.49 -6.19
CA THR A 126 -13.05 2.49 -6.00
C THR A 126 -13.61 3.83 -5.52
N ASP A 127 -14.73 4.29 -6.09
CA ASP A 127 -15.45 5.48 -5.64
C ASP A 127 -15.87 5.36 -4.15
N TYR A 128 -16.38 4.20 -3.74
CA TYR A 128 -16.71 3.91 -2.36
C TYR A 128 -15.47 3.99 -1.43
N LEU A 129 -14.32 3.48 -1.87
CA LEU A 129 -13.07 3.57 -1.08
C LEU A 129 -12.59 5.02 -0.95
N HIS A 130 -12.69 5.83 -2.02
CA HIS A 130 -12.41 7.27 -1.96
C HIS A 130 -13.33 7.98 -0.98
N GLN A 131 -14.63 7.65 -0.99
CA GLN A 131 -15.59 8.19 -0.03
C GLN A 131 -15.23 7.79 1.40
N CYS A 132 -14.85 6.53 1.65
CA CYS A 132 -14.44 6.10 2.98
C CYS A 132 -13.20 6.89 3.47
N LYS A 133 -12.22 7.12 2.60
CA LYS A 133 -11.03 7.91 2.92
C LYS A 133 -11.38 9.36 3.24
N SER A 134 -12.29 9.98 2.48
CA SER A 134 -12.70 11.38 2.72
C SER A 134 -13.39 11.57 4.08
N GLN A 135 -13.99 10.51 4.60
CA GLN A 135 -14.61 10.45 5.93
C GLN A 135 -13.62 10.03 7.05
N GLY A 136 -12.33 9.92 6.75
CA GLY A 136 -11.28 9.58 7.71
C GLY A 136 -11.20 8.10 8.08
N LEU A 137 -11.80 7.20 7.30
CA LEU A 137 -11.69 5.76 7.56
C LEU A 137 -10.34 5.23 7.12
N HIS A 138 -9.64 4.59 8.04
CA HIS A 138 -8.31 4.02 7.79
C HIS A 138 -8.35 2.58 7.28
N PHE A 139 -9.41 1.81 7.57
CA PHE A 139 -9.55 0.45 7.06
C PHE A 139 -10.33 0.45 5.73
N ILE A 140 -9.59 0.61 4.64
CA ILE A 140 -10.05 0.57 3.24
C ILE A 140 -9.13 -0.37 2.46
N GLN A 141 -9.70 -1.28 1.67
CA GLN A 141 -8.93 -2.23 0.87
C GLN A 141 -9.59 -2.42 -0.50
N PRO A 142 -8.80 -2.50 -1.59
CA PRO A 142 -7.34 -2.41 -1.59
C PRO A 142 -6.84 -0.96 -1.52
N GLY A 143 -5.81 -0.67 -0.72
CA GLY A 143 -5.26 0.68 -0.51
C GLY A 143 -4.72 1.33 -1.78
N ARG A 144 -4.13 0.54 -2.70
CA ARG A 144 -3.67 1.06 -4.01
C ARG A 144 -4.82 1.48 -4.93
N PHE A 145 -6.08 1.16 -4.64
CA PHE A 145 -7.18 1.68 -5.46
C PHE A 145 -7.34 3.19 -5.26
N VAL A 146 -7.06 3.67 -4.05
CA VAL A 146 -7.16 5.09 -3.68
C VAL A 146 -5.85 5.85 -3.92
N LEU A 147 -4.71 5.16 -3.81
CA LEU A 147 -3.38 5.68 -4.13
C LEU A 147 -2.63 4.71 -5.06
N PRO A 148 -2.96 4.70 -6.37
CA PRO A 148 -2.47 3.69 -7.30
C PRO A 148 -0.99 3.81 -7.64
N GLY A 149 -0.40 5.00 -7.48
CA GLY A 149 0.99 5.24 -7.83
C GLY A 149 1.30 4.82 -9.27
N ASP A 150 2.24 3.89 -9.42
CA ASP A 150 2.68 3.31 -10.69
C ASP A 150 1.68 2.34 -11.33
N MET A 151 0.67 1.87 -10.59
CA MET A 151 -0.34 0.94 -11.07
C MET A 151 -1.60 1.65 -11.62
N ALA A 152 -1.60 2.97 -11.74
CA ALA A 152 -2.74 3.73 -12.23
C ALA A 152 -3.19 3.24 -13.62
N GLY A 153 -4.46 2.86 -13.74
CA GLY A 153 -5.03 2.33 -14.98
C GLY A 153 -4.66 0.87 -15.30
N ALA A 154 -3.89 0.19 -14.45
CA ALA A 154 -3.57 -1.22 -14.66
C ALA A 154 -4.84 -2.09 -14.52
N PRO A 155 -5.03 -3.11 -15.39
CA PRO A 155 -6.14 -4.06 -15.24
C PRO A 155 -6.16 -4.79 -13.88
N ALA A 156 -5.00 -4.88 -13.23
CA ALA A 156 -4.85 -5.42 -11.89
C ALA A 156 -5.60 -4.62 -10.81
N LEU A 157 -5.97 -3.36 -11.07
CA LEU A 157 -6.79 -2.54 -10.17
C LEU A 157 -8.29 -2.57 -10.53
N GLN A 158 -8.73 -3.61 -11.25
CA GLN A 158 -10.12 -3.76 -11.68
C GLN A 158 -10.75 -5.04 -11.08
N PHE A 159 -10.76 -5.12 -9.75
CA PHE A 159 -11.49 -6.14 -9.00
C PHE A 159 -12.20 -5.53 -7.80
N PHE A 160 -13.13 -6.27 -7.22
CA PHE A 160 -13.96 -5.84 -6.10
C PHE A 160 -14.35 -7.09 -5.29
N PRO A 161 -14.78 -6.96 -4.02
CA PRO A 161 -15.21 -8.14 -3.25
C PRO A 161 -16.43 -8.77 -3.93
N TRP A 162 -16.48 -10.10 -4.01
CA TRP A 162 -17.69 -10.75 -4.51
C TRP A 162 -18.87 -10.44 -3.57
N PRO A 163 -20.01 -9.92 -4.08
CA PRO A 163 -21.06 -9.32 -3.24
C PRO A 163 -21.77 -10.31 -2.32
N ASP A 164 -21.94 -11.56 -2.75
CA ASP A 164 -22.57 -12.61 -1.97
C ASP A 164 -21.88 -13.95 -2.22
N VAL A 165 -20.97 -14.30 -1.33
CA VAL A 165 -20.16 -15.53 -1.42
C VAL A 165 -21.01 -16.77 -1.10
N ASP A 166 -22.03 -16.62 -0.26
CA ASP A 166 -22.77 -17.75 0.28
C ASP A 166 -23.98 -18.12 -0.60
N ALA A 167 -24.56 -17.18 -1.35
CA ALA A 167 -25.68 -17.44 -2.27
C ALA A 167 -25.39 -18.47 -3.38
N TYR A 168 -24.17 -18.48 -3.92
CA TYR A 168 -23.75 -19.41 -4.98
C TYR A 168 -23.00 -20.64 -4.46
N GLY A 169 -22.63 -20.64 -3.18
CA GLY A 169 -21.79 -21.64 -2.55
C GLY A 169 -20.30 -21.42 -2.85
N GLU A 170 -19.52 -21.31 -1.79
CA GLU A 170 -18.06 -21.09 -1.83
C GLU A 170 -17.32 -22.07 -2.74
N SER A 171 -17.69 -23.35 -2.70
CA SER A 171 -17.06 -24.38 -3.53
C SER A 171 -17.25 -24.14 -5.03
N ALA A 172 -18.40 -23.60 -5.45
CA ALA A 172 -18.65 -23.29 -6.85
C ALA A 172 -17.82 -22.08 -7.29
N LEU A 173 -17.81 -21.01 -6.49
CA LEU A 173 -17.02 -19.82 -6.76
C LEU A 173 -15.50 -20.10 -6.75
N ALA A 174 -15.02 -20.92 -5.82
CA ALA A 174 -13.61 -21.30 -5.71
C ALA A 174 -13.12 -22.13 -6.91
N ARG A 175 -14.02 -22.86 -7.58
CA ARG A 175 -13.69 -23.69 -8.77
C ARG A 175 -14.09 -23.04 -10.09
N ALA A 176 -14.68 -21.85 -10.06
CA ALA A 176 -15.07 -21.12 -11.26
C ALA A 176 -13.87 -20.97 -12.22
N ASP A 177 -14.08 -21.23 -13.50
CA ASP A 177 -13.03 -21.11 -14.52
C ASP A 177 -12.55 -19.66 -14.62
N LYS A 178 -11.25 -19.45 -14.91
CA LYS A 178 -10.66 -18.11 -14.99
C LYS A 178 -11.30 -17.19 -16.03
N GLN A 179 -12.01 -17.73 -17.01
CA GLN A 179 -12.76 -16.99 -18.03
C GLN A 179 -14.18 -16.62 -17.60
N THR A 180 -14.59 -16.94 -16.37
CA THR A 180 -15.87 -16.52 -15.79
C THR A 180 -15.72 -15.21 -15.01
N ASN A 181 -16.82 -14.52 -14.72
CA ASN A 181 -16.79 -13.29 -13.93
C ASN A 181 -16.08 -13.49 -12.57
N ALA A 182 -16.47 -14.52 -11.81
CA ALA A 182 -15.85 -14.79 -10.51
C ALA A 182 -14.39 -15.24 -10.65
N GLY A 183 -14.08 -16.07 -11.64
CA GLY A 183 -12.71 -16.51 -11.91
C GLY A 183 -11.78 -15.37 -12.29
N MET A 184 -12.21 -14.46 -13.17
CA MET A 184 -11.42 -13.30 -13.57
C MET A 184 -11.12 -12.36 -12.40
N LEU A 185 -12.13 -12.08 -11.55
CA LEU A 185 -11.93 -11.26 -10.35
C LEU A 185 -10.93 -11.91 -9.38
N ARG A 186 -11.03 -13.23 -9.18
CA ARG A 186 -10.07 -13.99 -8.37
C ARG A 186 -8.66 -13.92 -8.94
N GLU A 187 -8.48 -14.08 -10.26
CA GLU A 187 -7.16 -13.96 -10.89
C GLU A 187 -6.58 -12.55 -10.75
N ARG A 188 -7.40 -11.50 -10.88
CA ARG A 188 -6.96 -10.11 -10.67
C ARG A 188 -6.54 -9.85 -9.21
N PHE A 189 -7.32 -10.37 -8.25
CA PHE A 189 -6.95 -10.32 -6.82
C PHE A 189 -5.63 -11.05 -6.56
N ASN A 190 -5.48 -12.28 -7.05
CA ASN A 190 -4.26 -13.07 -6.87
C ASN A 190 -3.04 -12.37 -7.47
N TYR A 191 -3.18 -11.84 -8.69
CA TYR A 191 -2.14 -11.07 -9.35
C TYR A 191 -1.78 -9.82 -8.57
N TYR A 192 -2.77 -9.11 -8.02
CA TYR A 192 -2.56 -7.95 -7.16
C TYR A 192 -1.72 -8.32 -5.93
N CYS A 193 -2.09 -9.37 -5.20
CA CYS A 193 -1.35 -9.85 -4.03
C CYS A 193 0.08 -10.32 -4.41
N GLU A 194 0.24 -11.03 -5.52
CA GLU A 194 1.54 -11.47 -6.01
C GLU A 194 2.45 -10.28 -6.37
N LYS A 195 1.92 -9.29 -7.09
CA LYS A 195 2.67 -8.06 -7.41
C LYS A 195 2.97 -7.23 -6.18
N TRP A 196 2.01 -7.09 -5.27
CA TRP A 196 2.20 -6.38 -4.02
C TRP A 196 3.30 -7.06 -3.19
N SER A 197 3.28 -8.38 -3.05
CA SER A 197 4.33 -9.11 -2.32
C SER A 197 5.71 -8.93 -2.96
N LYS A 198 5.84 -9.02 -4.29
CA LYS A 198 7.12 -8.84 -5.01
C LYS A 198 7.64 -7.40 -4.98
N GLY A 199 6.76 -6.42 -5.07
CA GLY A 199 7.10 -4.99 -5.08
C GLY A 199 7.31 -4.40 -3.69
N SER A 200 6.63 -4.94 -2.68
CA SER A 200 6.60 -4.39 -1.32
C SER A 200 7.54 -5.10 -0.36
N THR A 201 8.27 -6.17 -0.74
CA THR A 201 9.25 -6.84 0.14
C THR A 201 10.21 -5.86 0.80
N LYS A 202 10.67 -4.85 0.05
CA LYS A 202 11.51 -3.78 0.60
C LYS A 202 10.75 -2.91 1.58
N ILE A 203 9.53 -2.46 1.26
CA ILE A 203 8.70 -1.63 2.14
C ILE A 203 8.38 -2.35 3.46
N ILE A 204 8.02 -3.63 3.40
CA ILE A 204 7.75 -4.47 4.58
C ILE A 204 9.03 -4.66 5.41
N PHE A 205 10.14 -4.97 4.74
CA PHE A 205 11.45 -5.08 5.39
C PHE A 205 11.85 -3.75 6.04
N TYR A 206 11.57 -2.63 5.39
CA TYR A 206 11.83 -1.29 5.89
C TYR A 206 10.95 -0.95 7.10
N ALA A 207 9.66 -1.26 7.07
CA ALA A 207 8.75 -1.10 8.19
C ALA A 207 9.15 -1.97 9.41
N LEU A 208 9.56 -3.22 9.17
CA LEU A 208 10.05 -4.14 10.21
C LEU A 208 11.39 -3.68 10.80
N ILE A 209 12.32 -3.24 9.95
CA ILE A 209 13.60 -2.66 10.39
C ILE A 209 13.37 -1.38 11.17
N ALA A 210 12.48 -0.47 10.73
CA ALA A 210 12.20 0.75 11.47
C ALA A 210 11.73 0.45 12.90
N ARG A 211 10.84 -0.53 13.08
CA ARG A 211 10.43 -1.03 14.42
C ARG A 211 11.59 -1.61 15.22
N LEU A 212 12.45 -2.43 14.61
CA LEU A 212 13.62 -3.04 15.26
C LEU A 212 14.73 -2.02 15.57
N CYS A 213 14.96 -1.06 14.68
CA CYS A 213 15.93 0.03 14.82
C CYS A 213 15.47 1.02 15.90
N TRP A 214 14.17 1.35 15.97
CA TRP A 214 13.63 2.13 17.07
C TRP A 214 13.82 1.42 18.41
N TRP A 215 13.47 0.12 18.48
CA TRP A 215 13.64 -0.68 19.69
C TRP A 215 15.11 -0.81 20.12
N THR A 216 16.03 -0.97 19.17
CA THR A 216 17.46 -1.08 19.46
C THR A 216 18.14 0.27 19.72
N ALA A 217 17.73 1.37 19.09
CA ALA A 217 18.24 2.71 19.35
C ALA A 217 17.77 3.26 20.71
N CYS A 218 16.57 2.87 21.17
CA CYS A 218 16.13 3.14 22.53
C CYS A 218 16.87 2.32 23.60
N ASN A 219 17.55 1.21 23.24
CA ASN A 219 18.19 0.29 24.19
C ASN A 219 19.73 0.14 24.05
N ARG A 220 20.39 0.71 23.04
CA ARG A 220 21.86 0.72 22.86
C ARG A 220 22.35 1.94 22.09
N SER A 221 23.62 2.31 22.34
CA SER A 221 24.37 3.35 21.60
C SER A 221 24.39 3.08 20.10
N ILE A 222 24.12 4.11 19.30
CA ILE A 222 24.08 4.11 17.82
C ILE A 222 25.48 3.93 17.19
N ALA A 223 26.56 3.99 17.98
CA ALA A 223 27.93 4.19 17.52
C ALA A 223 28.51 3.13 16.56
N ASP A 224 27.99 1.89 16.55
CA ASP A 224 28.58 0.77 15.81
C ASP A 224 27.97 0.47 14.43
N ARG A 225 26.93 1.18 13.99
CA ARG A 225 26.27 0.88 12.70
C ARG A 225 26.73 1.84 11.60
N LYS A 226 27.28 1.27 10.51
CA LYS A 226 27.71 2.04 9.30
C LYS A 226 26.55 2.46 8.40
N HIS A 227 25.39 1.82 8.55
CA HIS A 227 24.16 2.11 7.83
C HIS A 227 23.00 2.10 8.82
N LEU A 228 22.22 3.17 8.81
CA LEU A 228 20.99 3.32 9.59
C LEU A 228 19.89 3.71 8.61
N MET A 229 18.68 3.24 8.84
CA MET A 229 17.55 3.49 7.96
C MET A 229 16.33 3.81 8.81
N ILE A 230 15.65 4.90 8.45
CA ILE A 230 14.51 5.44 9.18
C ILE A 230 13.33 5.50 8.21
N CYS A 231 12.20 4.92 8.59
CA CYS A 231 10.93 5.09 7.90
C CYS A 231 10.12 6.16 8.62
N VAL A 232 9.63 7.14 7.87
CA VAL A 232 8.68 8.13 8.39
C VAL A 232 7.29 7.65 7.98
N LEU A 233 6.43 7.39 8.96
CA LEU A 233 5.00 7.20 8.72
C LEU A 233 4.35 8.59 8.82
N PRO A 234 3.59 9.04 7.80
CA PRO A 234 2.82 10.27 7.90
C PRO A 234 1.69 10.17 8.94
#